data_AF-A0A9P4IWM2-F1
#
_entry.id   AF-A0A9P4IWM2-F1
#
_cell.length_a   1.000
_cell.length_b   1.000
_cell.length_c   1.000
_cell.angle_alpha   90.00
_cell.angle_beta   90.00
_cell.angle_gamma   90.00
#
_symmetry.space_group_name_H-M   'P 1'
#
loop_
_entity.id
_entity.type
_entity.pdbx_description
1 polymer ?
#
loop_
_entity_poly.entity_id
_entity_poly.type
_entity_poly.pdbx_seq_one_letter_code
_entity_poly.pdbx_strand_id
1 'polypeptide(L)'
;MKYSICHQKICRNNSKNWTAPWKLTTKATKRTSPSLKKAKKTKTLTNQFDEAQKNIKLQKDLALLETFDREDPTPVTFDAAEISRNELMYSGRGSATIAGANYEGVIQDRIKMLTDTTTDNTRWAPELAKKMMRGGLVSFNSEKEKGEVVEAAKEYAHKLGRSASNARKGLPDVISEYEFAPLTERMQASITDRYIRGKHVNLAAKPHKSEVLNHIRTSLFRNNTYLARDGAVFMRKVEDMLAGSKPAGNKSAPKKQGKPAAIKK
;
A
#
# COMPACT_ATOMS: atom_id res chain seq x y z
N MET A 1 -23.23 4.24 -10.47
CA MET A 1 -22.45 4.21 -9.21
C MET A 1 -21.00 4.57 -9.53
N LYS A 2 -20.52 5.70 -9.01
CA LYS A 2 -19.19 6.25 -9.32
C LYS A 2 -18.21 5.83 -8.23
N TYR A 3 -17.36 4.85 -8.54
CA TYR A 3 -16.32 4.41 -7.61
C TYR A 3 -15.03 5.20 -7.79
N SER A 4 -14.42 5.54 -6.65
CA SER A 4 -13.31 6.46 -6.48
C SER A 4 -12.20 5.71 -5.71
N ILE A 5 -10.89 5.86 -5.98
CA ILE A 5 -9.71 5.43 -5.18
C ILE A 5 -8.48 6.19 -5.74
N CYS A 6 -7.62 6.81 -4.92
CA CYS A 6 -6.55 7.71 -5.41
C CYS A 6 -5.12 7.11 -5.40
N HIS A 7 -4.32 7.45 -6.41
CA HIS A 7 -2.85 7.57 -6.32
C HIS A 7 -2.34 8.65 -7.27
N GLN A 8 -1.40 9.46 -6.81
CA GLN A 8 -0.85 10.63 -7.51
C GLN A 8 0.57 10.34 -8.04
N LYS A 9 0.89 11.00 -9.16
CA LYS A 9 2.10 10.86 -10.00
C LYS A 9 3.43 10.74 -9.24
N ILE A 10 4.24 9.80 -9.72
CA ILE A 10 5.65 9.58 -9.40
C ILE A 10 6.52 10.67 -10.03
N CYS A 11 7.18 11.47 -9.20
CA CYS A 11 8.40 12.21 -9.56
C CYS A 11 9.62 11.42 -9.06
N ARG A 12 10.64 11.33 -9.93
CA ARG A 12 11.92 10.66 -9.71
C ARG A 12 12.89 11.51 -8.87
N ASN A 13 13.86 10.83 -8.26
CA ASN A 13 15.03 11.29 -7.49
C ASN A 13 14.69 11.80 -6.08
N ASN A 14 15.38 11.40 -5.00
CA ASN A 14 16.82 11.24 -4.86
C ASN A 14 17.11 10.21 -3.74
N SER A 15 17.93 9.20 -4.04
CA SER A 15 18.40 8.21 -3.07
C SER A 15 19.43 8.84 -2.14
N LYS A 16 19.00 9.29 -0.96
CA LYS A 16 19.91 9.67 0.13
C LYS A 16 19.38 9.15 1.47
N ASN A 17 20.06 8.11 1.96
CA ASN A 17 20.25 7.69 3.34
C ASN A 17 19.09 7.85 4.31
N TRP A 18 18.31 6.78 4.46
CA TRP A 18 17.58 6.48 5.71
C TRP A 18 18.16 5.19 6.30
N THR A 19 19.32 5.31 6.94
CA THR A 19 19.80 4.33 7.92
C THR A 19 19.14 4.68 9.25
N ALA A 20 18.25 3.82 9.74
CA ALA A 20 17.73 3.92 11.11
C ALA A 20 18.81 3.45 12.11
N PRO A 21 19.27 4.28 13.06
CA PRO A 21 20.11 3.83 14.15
C PRO A 21 19.22 3.55 15.37
N TRP A 22 18.68 2.33 15.47
CA TRP A 22 18.17 1.84 16.76
C TRP A 22 19.31 1.11 17.48
N LYS A 23 20.22 1.89 18.05
CA LYS A 23 21.12 1.44 19.13
C LYS A 23 20.89 2.35 20.32
N LEU A 24 19.98 1.96 21.20
CA LEU A 24 19.93 2.51 22.55
C LEU A 24 21.10 1.91 23.33
N THR A 25 22.23 2.61 23.33
CA THR A 25 23.30 2.40 24.30
C THR A 25 22.85 3.00 25.63
N THR A 26 22.59 2.15 26.63
CA THR A 26 22.32 2.59 27.99
C THR A 26 23.64 2.91 28.68
N LYS A 27 24.05 4.19 28.67
CA LYS A 27 25.12 4.68 29.55
C LYS A 27 24.57 4.91 30.95
N ALA A 28 25.01 4.06 31.87
CA ALA A 28 24.78 4.17 33.30
C ALA A 28 25.29 5.52 33.82
N THR A 29 24.37 6.41 34.19
CA THR A 29 24.69 7.63 34.94
C THR A 29 24.31 7.39 36.39
N LYS A 30 25.32 7.21 37.24
CA LYS A 30 25.20 7.18 38.70
C LYS A 30 24.60 8.50 39.16
N ARG A 31 23.41 8.45 39.76
CA ARG A 31 22.89 9.51 40.62
C ARG A 31 22.63 8.91 42.00
N THR A 32 23.41 9.43 42.93
CA THR A 32 23.36 9.22 44.37
C THR A 32 21.98 9.56 44.93
N SER A 33 21.35 8.57 45.56
CA SER A 33 20.09 8.69 46.30
C SER A 33 20.34 9.36 47.66
N PRO A 34 19.56 10.38 48.06
CA PRO A 34 19.49 10.75 49.46
C PRO A 34 18.70 9.69 50.22
N SER A 35 19.35 9.12 51.24
CA SER A 35 18.73 8.39 52.33
C SER A 35 17.61 9.23 52.95
N LEU A 36 16.39 8.68 53.04
CA LEU A 36 15.52 8.89 54.19
C LEU A 36 14.51 7.75 54.32
N LYS A 37 14.72 6.97 55.37
CA LYS A 37 13.83 5.96 55.93
C LYS A 37 12.47 6.62 56.24
N LYS A 38 11.37 6.12 55.64
CA LYS A 38 9.99 6.04 56.19
C LYS A 38 8.98 5.82 55.03
N ALA A 39 8.72 4.56 54.67
CA ALA A 39 7.50 4.13 53.96
C ALA A 39 7.42 2.59 53.87
N LYS A 40 7.46 1.89 55.00
CA LYS A 40 7.28 0.43 55.06
C LYS A 40 5.88 0.00 55.54
N LYS A 41 4.94 0.93 55.71
CA LYS A 41 3.60 0.63 56.27
C LYS A 41 2.42 0.84 55.32
N THR A 42 2.63 1.35 54.11
CA THR A 42 1.54 1.62 53.13
C THR A 42 1.50 0.68 51.92
N LYS A 43 2.54 -0.14 51.67
CA LYS A 43 2.56 -1.10 50.55
C LYS A 43 1.80 -2.41 50.81
N THR A 44 1.57 -2.77 52.08
CA THR A 44 0.86 -4.01 52.42
C THR A 44 -0.66 -3.86 52.28
N LEU A 45 -1.19 -2.66 52.46
CA LEU A 45 -2.63 -2.37 52.34
C LEU A 45 -3.09 -2.23 50.88
N THR A 46 -2.26 -1.67 49.99
CA THR A 46 -2.61 -1.55 48.57
C THR A 46 -2.65 -2.91 47.86
N ASN A 47 -1.71 -3.82 48.19
CA ASN A 47 -1.72 -5.18 47.63
C ASN A 47 -2.92 -6.00 48.11
N GLN A 48 -3.36 -5.81 49.36
CA GLN A 48 -4.56 -6.48 49.90
C GLN A 48 -5.86 -5.98 49.27
N PHE A 49 -5.96 -4.68 48.97
CA PHE A 49 -7.12 -4.13 48.24
C PHE A 49 -7.16 -4.62 46.78
N ASP A 50 -6.02 -4.70 46.10
CA ASP A 50 -5.95 -5.22 44.73
C ASP A 50 -6.25 -6.73 44.66
N GLU A 51 -5.81 -7.52 45.64
CA GLU A 51 -6.16 -8.95 45.75
C GLU A 51 -7.64 -9.15 46.10
N ALA A 52 -8.19 -8.33 46.99
CA ALA A 52 -9.62 -8.36 47.29
C ALA A 52 -10.48 -8.01 46.06
N GLN A 53 -10.08 -7.00 45.27
CA GLN A 53 -10.78 -6.67 44.02
C GLN A 53 -10.65 -7.76 42.96
N LYS A 54 -9.49 -8.43 42.85
CA LYS A 54 -9.31 -9.59 41.97
C LYS A 54 -10.18 -10.77 42.39
N ASN A 55 -10.28 -11.04 43.69
CA ASN A 55 -11.13 -12.12 44.22
C ASN A 55 -12.62 -11.83 44.01
N ILE A 56 -13.06 -10.58 44.20
CA ILE A 56 -14.44 -10.17 43.90
C ILE A 56 -14.73 -10.31 42.40
N LYS A 57 -13.76 -9.97 41.53
CA LYS A 57 -13.90 -10.14 40.08
C LYS A 57 -13.97 -11.63 39.70
N LEU A 58 -13.09 -12.47 40.25
CA LEU A 58 -13.10 -13.91 40.02
C LEU A 58 -14.40 -14.57 40.49
N GLN A 59 -14.94 -14.16 41.63
CA GLN A 59 -16.24 -14.65 42.12
C GLN A 59 -17.40 -14.24 41.20
N LYS A 60 -17.37 -13.02 40.66
CA LYS A 60 -18.36 -12.56 39.69
C LYS A 60 -18.24 -13.29 38.35
N ASP A 61 -17.03 -13.51 37.87
CA ASP A 61 -16.77 -14.26 36.63
C ASP A 61 -17.19 -15.74 36.79
N LEU A 62 -16.93 -16.36 37.94
CA LEU A 62 -17.39 -17.72 38.25
C LEU A 62 -18.92 -17.80 38.36
N ALA A 63 -19.56 -16.85 39.02
CA ALA A 63 -21.02 -16.80 39.10
C ALA A 63 -21.65 -16.61 37.71
N LEU A 64 -21.01 -15.83 36.84
CA LEU A 64 -21.43 -15.65 35.45
C LEU A 64 -21.27 -16.93 34.63
N LEU A 65 -20.16 -17.66 34.78
CA LEU A 65 -19.95 -18.95 34.13
C LEU A 65 -20.96 -20.01 34.60
N GLU A 66 -21.24 -20.05 35.90
CA GLU A 66 -22.24 -20.97 36.47
C GLU A 66 -23.66 -20.64 35.98
N THR A 67 -23.98 -19.38 35.69
CA THR A 67 -25.24 -19.01 35.05
C THR A 67 -25.28 -19.42 33.57
N PHE A 68 -24.17 -19.32 32.83
CA PHE A 68 -24.09 -19.76 31.43
C PHE A 68 -24.20 -21.29 31.28
N ASP A 69 -23.62 -22.06 32.22
CA ASP A 69 -23.70 -23.52 32.18
C ASP A 69 -25.07 -24.06 32.64
N ARG A 70 -25.83 -23.26 33.41
CA ARG A 70 -27.19 -23.62 33.89
C ARG A 70 -28.30 -23.25 32.92
N GLU A 71 -28.08 -22.27 32.05
CA GLU A 71 -29.06 -21.87 31.06
C GLU A 71 -28.99 -22.82 29.87
N ASP A 72 -29.98 -23.71 29.74
CA ASP A 72 -30.18 -24.48 28.51
C ASP A 72 -30.22 -23.49 27.33
N PRO A 73 -29.49 -23.76 26.21
CA PRO A 73 -29.40 -22.82 25.11
C PRO A 73 -30.81 -22.51 24.60
N THR A 74 -31.21 -21.25 24.72
CA THR A 74 -32.53 -20.82 24.25
C THR A 74 -32.60 -21.01 22.74
N PRO A 75 -33.55 -21.80 22.21
CA PRO A 75 -33.67 -21.99 20.78
C PRO A 75 -34.01 -20.67 20.11
N VAL A 76 -33.04 -20.10 19.39
CA VAL A 76 -33.26 -18.92 18.54
C VAL A 76 -33.90 -19.41 17.24
N THR A 77 -35.08 -18.88 16.92
CA THR A 77 -35.73 -19.15 15.63
C THR A 77 -34.86 -18.59 14.51
N PHE A 78 -34.49 -19.45 13.55
CA PHE A 78 -33.74 -19.04 12.39
C PHE A 78 -34.69 -18.47 11.34
N ASP A 79 -34.69 -17.15 11.21
CA ASP A 79 -35.35 -16.48 10.09
C ASP A 79 -34.39 -16.46 8.90
N ALA A 80 -34.70 -17.26 7.87
CA ALA A 80 -33.91 -17.27 6.66
C ALA A 80 -33.97 -15.91 5.97
N ALA A 81 -32.82 -15.29 5.73
CA ALA A 81 -32.75 -14.04 4.99
C ALA A 81 -33.30 -14.25 3.55
N GLU A 82 -34.25 -13.42 3.14
CA GLU A 82 -34.72 -13.38 1.76
C GLU A 82 -33.62 -12.84 0.85
N ILE A 83 -32.93 -13.73 0.14
CA ILE A 83 -31.83 -13.35 -0.74
C ILE A 83 -32.40 -12.67 -1.98
N SER A 84 -32.14 -11.37 -2.12
CA SER A 84 -32.54 -10.63 -3.31
C SER A 84 -31.72 -11.06 -4.54
N ARG A 85 -32.29 -10.94 -5.74
CA ARG A 85 -31.56 -11.21 -7.01
C ARG A 85 -30.25 -10.42 -7.10
N ASN A 86 -30.25 -9.17 -6.64
CA ASN A 86 -29.05 -8.33 -6.65
C ASN A 86 -27.97 -8.91 -5.74
N GLU A 87 -28.35 -9.35 -4.54
CA GLU A 87 -27.44 -10.01 -3.61
C GLU A 87 -26.89 -11.30 -4.17
N LEU A 88 -27.67 -12.08 -4.91
CA LEU A 88 -27.20 -13.28 -5.61
C LEU A 88 -26.26 -12.98 -6.79
N MET A 89 -26.49 -11.88 -7.51
CA MET A 89 -25.56 -11.42 -8.57
C MET A 89 -24.23 -10.93 -7.98
N TYR A 90 -24.29 -10.34 -6.78
CA TYR A 90 -23.12 -9.83 -6.09
C TYR A 90 -22.44 -10.84 -5.16
N SER A 91 -23.09 -11.95 -4.79
CA SER A 91 -22.49 -13.02 -3.99
C SER A 91 -21.41 -13.79 -4.76
N GLY A 92 -21.46 -13.74 -6.09
CA GLY A 92 -20.42 -14.22 -6.99
C GLY A 92 -19.24 -13.27 -7.21
N ARG A 93 -19.17 -12.12 -6.49
CA ARG A 93 -18.03 -11.18 -6.52
C ARG A 93 -16.77 -11.88 -5.97
N GLY A 94 -16.02 -12.54 -6.86
CA GLY A 94 -14.82 -13.31 -6.53
C GLY A 94 -14.59 -14.52 -7.45
N SER A 95 -15.61 -14.96 -8.19
CA SER A 95 -15.43 -15.95 -9.26
C SER A 95 -15.03 -15.22 -10.54
N ALA A 96 -13.75 -15.32 -10.90
CA ALA A 96 -13.09 -14.55 -11.96
C ALA A 96 -13.48 -14.94 -13.40
N THR A 97 -14.77 -15.12 -13.68
CA THR A 97 -15.26 -15.41 -15.03
C THR A 97 -16.03 -14.22 -15.61
N ILE A 98 -15.63 -13.78 -16.82
CA ILE A 98 -16.32 -12.75 -17.62
C ILE A 98 -17.67 -13.29 -18.15
N ALA A 99 -18.00 -14.55 -17.90
CA ALA A 99 -19.24 -15.19 -18.31
C ALA A 99 -20.44 -14.36 -17.82
N GLY A 100 -21.38 -14.09 -18.73
CA GLY A 100 -22.59 -13.31 -18.42
C GLY A 100 -22.39 -11.80 -18.27
N ALA A 101 -21.37 -11.20 -18.91
CA ALA A 101 -21.10 -9.76 -18.86
C ALA A 101 -20.80 -9.22 -17.44
N ASN A 102 -20.25 -10.06 -16.56
CA ASN A 102 -19.86 -9.69 -15.20
C ASN A 102 -18.54 -8.89 -15.14
N TYR A 103 -18.52 -7.72 -15.77
CA TYR A 103 -17.35 -6.85 -15.81
C TYR A 103 -17.04 -6.22 -14.44
N GLU A 104 -18.09 -5.95 -13.66
CA GLU A 104 -17.97 -5.37 -12.33
C GLU A 104 -17.23 -6.31 -11.37
N GLY A 105 -17.59 -7.60 -11.35
CA GLY A 105 -16.96 -8.59 -10.50
C GLY A 105 -15.47 -8.77 -10.80
N VAL A 106 -15.09 -8.78 -12.09
CA VAL A 106 -13.68 -8.87 -12.50
C VAL A 106 -12.89 -7.64 -12.06
N ILE A 107 -13.44 -6.43 -12.21
CA ILE A 107 -12.76 -5.22 -11.74
C ILE A 107 -12.62 -5.24 -10.22
N GLN A 108 -13.67 -5.59 -9.49
CA GLN A 108 -13.65 -5.60 -8.02
C GLN A 108 -12.66 -6.63 -7.48
N ASP A 109 -12.59 -7.82 -8.07
CA ASP A 109 -11.59 -8.83 -7.69
C ASP A 109 -10.16 -8.31 -7.89
N ARG A 110 -9.88 -7.67 -9.04
CA ARG A 110 -8.55 -7.11 -9.31
C ARG A 110 -8.21 -5.93 -8.41
N ILE A 111 -9.19 -5.09 -8.08
CA ILE A 111 -9.00 -4.03 -7.10
C ILE A 111 -8.76 -4.63 -5.72
N LYS A 112 -9.54 -5.62 -5.29
CA LYS A 112 -9.38 -6.31 -4.02
C LYS A 112 -7.99 -6.96 -3.91
N MET A 113 -7.52 -7.63 -4.95
CA MET A 113 -6.17 -8.21 -4.99
C MET A 113 -5.05 -7.16 -4.87
N LEU A 114 -5.27 -5.94 -5.38
CA LEU A 114 -4.29 -4.85 -5.28
C LEU A 114 -4.38 -4.09 -3.96
N THR A 115 -5.56 -4.04 -3.35
CA THR A 115 -5.75 -3.35 -2.08
C THR A 115 -5.49 -4.29 -0.91
N ASP A 116 -6.11 -5.44 -0.84
CA ASP A 116 -6.18 -6.20 0.39
C ASP A 116 -5.25 -7.40 0.33
N THR A 117 -4.53 -7.59 1.43
CA THR A 117 -3.73 -8.79 1.65
C THR A 117 -4.59 -9.95 2.15
N THR A 118 -5.74 -9.66 2.74
CA THR A 118 -6.66 -10.64 3.30
C THR A 118 -7.92 -10.75 2.44
N THR A 119 -8.45 -11.97 2.34
CA THR A 119 -9.68 -12.27 1.60
C THR A 119 -10.96 -11.96 2.39
N ASP A 120 -10.81 -11.65 3.67
CA ASP A 120 -11.92 -11.60 4.63
C ASP A 120 -12.81 -10.37 4.43
N ASN A 121 -14.08 -10.54 4.78
CA ASN A 121 -15.08 -9.47 4.71
C ASN A 121 -15.05 -8.53 5.92
N THR A 122 -14.33 -8.91 6.99
CA THR A 122 -14.16 -8.12 8.21
C THR A 122 -13.01 -7.14 8.06
N ARG A 123 -13.30 -5.98 7.47
CA ARG A 123 -12.32 -4.91 7.30
C ARG A 123 -12.41 -3.90 8.44
N TRP A 124 -11.26 -3.53 8.99
CA TRP A 124 -11.18 -2.61 10.12
C TRP A 124 -10.94 -1.17 9.64
N ALA A 125 -11.88 -0.26 9.94
CA ALA A 125 -11.83 1.12 9.47
C ALA A 125 -10.54 1.88 9.86
N PRO A 126 -10.03 1.79 11.11
CA PRO A 126 -8.75 2.41 11.48
C PRO A 126 -7.53 1.87 10.73
N GLU A 127 -7.56 0.62 10.24
CA GLU A 127 -6.45 0.06 9.46
C GLU A 127 -6.46 0.61 8.03
N LEU A 128 -7.65 0.67 7.42
CA LEU A 128 -7.88 1.31 6.13
C LEU A 128 -7.48 2.80 6.16
N ALA A 129 -7.78 3.50 7.26
CA ALA A 129 -7.39 4.89 7.49
C ALA A 129 -5.86 5.06 7.51
N LYS A 130 -5.13 4.21 8.24
CA LYS A 130 -3.65 4.19 8.25
C LYS A 130 -3.09 3.97 6.85
N LYS A 131 -3.69 3.05 6.09
CA LYS A 131 -3.29 2.75 4.72
C LYS A 131 -3.54 3.92 3.78
N MET A 132 -4.67 4.59 3.91
CA MET A 132 -5.01 5.81 3.18
C MET A 132 -4.01 6.93 3.49
N MET A 133 -3.59 7.08 4.75
CA MET A 133 -2.57 8.06 5.12
C MET A 133 -1.17 7.72 4.60
N ARG A 134 -0.84 6.43 4.51
CA ARG A 134 0.31 5.95 3.71
C ARG A 134 0.09 6.11 2.20
N GLY A 135 -0.96 6.81 1.78
CA GLY A 135 -1.36 7.04 0.41
C GLY A 135 -1.58 5.77 -0.39
N GLY A 136 -1.81 4.61 0.24
CA GLY A 136 -2.11 3.37 -0.47
C GLY A 136 -3.47 3.40 -1.17
N LEU A 137 -3.69 2.48 -2.10
CA LEU A 137 -5.02 2.26 -2.68
C LEU A 137 -5.92 1.55 -1.65
N VAL A 138 -7.16 2.00 -1.54
CA VAL A 138 -8.15 1.48 -0.56
C VAL A 138 -9.47 1.26 -1.28
N SER A 139 -10.04 0.07 -1.15
CA SER A 139 -11.37 -0.26 -1.70
C SER A 139 -12.42 -0.24 -0.59
N PHE A 140 -13.65 0.15 -0.94
CA PHE A 140 -14.78 0.20 -0.01
C PHE A 140 -15.92 -0.66 -0.56
N ASN A 141 -16.59 -1.39 0.33
CA ASN A 141 -17.76 -2.19 -0.01
C ASN A 141 -19.04 -1.37 0.14
N SER A 142 -19.06 -0.41 1.07
CA SER A 142 -20.20 0.46 1.34
C SER A 142 -19.79 1.92 1.53
N GLU A 143 -20.75 2.82 1.33
CA GLU A 143 -20.55 4.26 1.59
C GLU A 143 -20.45 4.55 3.09
N LYS A 144 -21.08 3.72 3.93
CA LYS A 144 -20.97 3.80 5.40
C LYS A 144 -19.53 3.56 5.86
N GLU A 145 -18.92 2.47 5.38
CA GLU A 145 -17.51 2.14 5.64
C GLU A 145 -16.57 3.28 5.20
N LYS A 146 -16.84 3.88 4.03
CA LYS A 146 -16.07 5.03 3.56
C LYS A 146 -16.14 6.21 4.54
N GLY A 147 -17.33 6.50 5.11
CA GLY A 147 -17.51 7.56 6.10
C GLY A 147 -16.66 7.32 7.35
N GLU A 148 -16.77 6.12 7.92
CA GLU A 148 -16.02 5.71 9.13
C GLU A 148 -14.50 5.78 8.92
N VAL A 149 -14.02 5.37 7.73
CA VAL A 149 -12.59 5.42 7.40
C VAL A 149 -12.08 6.85 7.26
N VAL A 150 -12.89 7.75 6.70
CA VAL A 150 -12.53 9.17 6.58
C VAL A 150 -12.49 9.83 7.96
N GLU A 151 -13.45 9.53 8.83
CA GLU A 151 -13.46 10.02 10.22
C GLU A 151 -12.25 9.50 11.00
N ALA A 152 -11.99 8.20 10.95
CA ALA A 152 -10.82 7.60 11.59
C ALA A 152 -9.49 8.18 11.07
N ALA A 153 -9.43 8.54 9.78
CA ALA A 153 -8.25 9.20 9.20
C ALA A 153 -8.08 10.64 9.70
N LYS A 154 -9.18 11.40 9.84
CA LYS A 154 -9.15 12.73 10.45
C LYS A 154 -8.64 12.65 11.88
N GLU A 155 -9.20 11.75 12.69
CA GLU A 155 -8.72 11.52 14.06
C GLU A 155 -7.24 11.16 14.11
N TYR A 156 -6.80 10.26 13.24
CA TYR A 156 -5.42 9.81 13.22
C TYR A 156 -4.45 10.92 12.78
N ALA A 157 -4.87 11.79 11.87
CA ALA A 157 -4.11 12.97 11.49
C ALA A 157 -4.01 14.01 12.62
N HIS A 158 -5.11 14.23 13.36
CA HIS A 158 -5.09 15.08 14.56
C HIS A 158 -4.14 14.51 15.62
N LYS A 159 -4.18 13.19 15.87
CA LYS A 159 -3.28 12.51 16.82
C LYS A 159 -1.81 12.64 16.44
N LEU A 160 -1.49 12.64 15.14
CA LEU A 160 -0.12 12.76 14.65
C LEU A 160 0.38 14.19 14.45
N GLY A 161 -0.53 15.18 14.45
CA GLY A 161 -0.18 16.58 14.14
C GLY A 161 0.44 16.76 12.75
N ARG A 162 0.22 15.81 11.83
CA ARG A 162 0.82 15.78 10.48
C ARG A 162 -0.23 15.37 9.47
N SER A 163 -0.28 16.07 8.34
CA SER A 163 -1.05 15.61 7.18
C SER A 163 -0.16 14.81 6.24
N ALA A 164 -0.50 13.54 6.04
CA ALA A 164 0.35 12.62 5.27
C ALA A 164 0.46 13.02 3.79
N SER A 165 -0.54 13.77 3.28
CA SER A 165 -0.53 14.40 1.96
C SER A 165 0.52 15.51 1.85
N ASN A 166 0.62 16.40 2.85
CA ASN A 166 1.55 17.53 2.80
C ASN A 166 2.98 17.09 3.12
N ALA A 167 3.15 16.13 4.03
CA ALA A 167 4.45 15.53 4.34
C ALA A 167 5.14 14.92 3.10
N ARG A 168 4.36 14.37 2.15
CA ARG A 168 4.88 13.86 0.87
C ARG A 168 5.25 14.96 -0.12
N LYS A 169 4.52 16.08 -0.08
CA LYS A 169 4.68 17.20 -1.02
C LYS A 169 5.64 18.27 -0.50
N GLY A 170 6.13 18.13 0.74
CA GLY A 170 6.98 19.14 1.39
C GLY A 170 6.24 20.46 1.69
N LEU A 171 4.91 20.43 1.72
CA LEU A 171 4.08 21.60 2.06
C LEU A 171 3.93 21.71 3.59
N PRO A 172 3.62 22.91 4.13
CA PRO A 172 3.41 23.09 5.56
C PRO A 172 2.34 22.14 6.10
N ASP A 173 2.50 21.70 7.35
CA ASP A 173 1.63 20.78 8.09
C ASP A 173 0.28 21.43 8.43
N VAL A 174 -0.45 21.87 7.41
CA VAL A 174 -1.87 22.17 7.52
C VAL A 174 -2.61 20.84 7.56
N ILE A 175 -3.52 20.70 8.51
CA ILE A 175 -4.39 19.52 8.64
C ILE A 175 -5.32 19.53 7.43
N SER A 176 -4.90 18.84 6.37
CA SER A 176 -5.69 18.63 5.16
C SER A 176 -6.90 17.81 5.53
N GLU A 177 -8.07 18.27 5.10
CA GLU A 177 -9.26 17.43 5.06
C GLU A 177 -8.94 16.23 4.14
N TYR A 178 -9.10 15.02 4.67
CA TYR A 178 -8.86 13.80 3.89
C TYR A 178 -10.07 13.54 3.03
N GLU A 179 -10.04 14.07 1.82
CA GLU A 179 -11.02 13.72 0.80
C GLU A 179 -10.52 12.56 -0.05
N PHE A 180 -11.46 11.69 -0.35
CA PHE A 180 -11.20 10.52 -1.16
C PHE A 180 -11.33 10.86 -2.64
N ALA A 181 -10.20 10.98 -3.32
CA ALA A 181 -10.18 11.29 -4.74
C ALA A 181 -10.39 10.02 -5.62
N PRO A 182 -11.12 10.16 -6.73
CA PRO A 182 -11.38 9.04 -7.62
C PRO A 182 -10.14 8.54 -8.36
N LEU A 183 -10.23 7.29 -8.84
CA LEU A 183 -9.22 6.74 -9.73
C LEU A 183 -9.13 7.68 -10.93
N THR A 184 -7.93 8.13 -11.28
CA THR A 184 -7.77 8.97 -12.46
C THR A 184 -8.34 8.24 -13.67
N GLU A 185 -8.97 8.98 -14.58
CA GLU A 185 -9.59 8.41 -15.79
C GLU A 185 -8.61 7.54 -16.58
N ARG A 186 -7.34 7.97 -16.67
CA ARG A 186 -6.26 7.17 -17.30
C ARG A 186 -6.07 5.81 -16.65
N MET A 187 -6.15 5.74 -15.32
CA MET A 187 -5.99 4.49 -14.58
C MET A 187 -7.23 3.60 -14.75
N GLN A 188 -8.43 4.18 -14.69
CA GLN A 188 -9.68 3.47 -15.00
C GLN A 188 -9.65 2.87 -16.42
N ALA A 189 -9.29 3.67 -17.42
CA ALA A 189 -9.11 3.23 -18.80
C ALA A 189 -8.10 2.07 -18.89
N SER A 190 -6.95 2.18 -18.19
CA SER A 190 -5.95 1.11 -18.21
C SER A 190 -6.41 -0.20 -17.57
N ILE A 191 -7.24 -0.15 -16.53
CA ILE A 191 -7.82 -1.32 -15.86
C ILE A 191 -8.83 -1.98 -16.81
N THR A 192 -9.76 -1.20 -17.35
CA THR A 192 -10.77 -1.71 -18.30
C THR A 192 -10.13 -2.29 -19.56
N ASP A 193 -9.12 -1.63 -20.13
CA ASP A 193 -8.42 -2.11 -21.32
C ASP A 193 -7.71 -3.45 -21.06
N ARG A 194 -7.04 -3.62 -19.93
CA ARG A 194 -6.27 -4.84 -19.64
C ARG A 194 -7.14 -6.01 -19.19
N TYR A 195 -8.12 -5.78 -18.33
CA TYR A 195 -8.87 -6.86 -17.69
C TYR A 195 -10.17 -7.20 -18.40
N ILE A 196 -10.82 -6.23 -19.05
CA ILE A 196 -12.08 -6.45 -19.77
C ILE A 196 -11.79 -6.67 -21.25
N ARG A 197 -11.06 -5.75 -21.88
CA ARG A 197 -10.81 -5.80 -23.32
C ARG A 197 -9.64 -6.69 -23.73
N GLY A 198 -8.86 -7.19 -22.76
CA GLY A 198 -7.68 -8.03 -23.03
C GLY A 198 -6.61 -7.33 -23.86
N LYS A 199 -6.52 -5.98 -23.80
CA LYS A 199 -5.47 -5.23 -24.50
C LYS A 199 -4.14 -5.43 -23.78
N HIS A 200 -3.37 -6.40 -24.25
CA HIS A 200 -2.03 -6.66 -23.79
C HIS A 200 -0.99 -5.88 -24.62
N VAL A 201 0.27 -5.98 -24.20
CA VAL A 201 1.38 -5.38 -24.96
C VAL A 201 1.44 -6.06 -26.33
N ASN A 202 1.43 -5.26 -27.39
CA ASN A 202 1.58 -5.76 -28.76
C ASN A 202 2.97 -6.38 -28.95
N LEU A 203 3.04 -7.71 -28.90
CA LEU A 203 4.29 -8.48 -29.08
C LEU A 203 4.83 -8.39 -30.52
N ALA A 204 3.98 -8.08 -31.50
CA ALA A 204 4.36 -7.90 -32.89
C ALA A 204 5.06 -6.56 -33.17
N ALA A 205 4.95 -5.59 -32.26
CA ALA A 205 5.64 -4.32 -32.42
C ALA A 205 7.15 -4.54 -32.28
N LYS A 206 7.93 -4.05 -33.25
CA LYS A 206 9.41 -4.09 -33.27
C LYS A 206 9.97 -2.70 -32.94
N PRO A 207 10.02 -2.28 -31.67
CA PRO A 207 10.48 -0.94 -31.31
C PRO A 207 11.99 -0.75 -31.42
N HIS A 208 12.77 -1.84 -31.35
CA HIS A 208 14.22 -1.77 -31.49
C HIS A 208 14.62 -2.12 -32.93
N LYS A 209 15.71 -1.51 -33.43
CA LYS A 209 16.24 -1.80 -34.77
C LYS A 209 16.84 -3.21 -34.88
N SER A 210 17.35 -3.77 -33.79
CA SER A 210 17.97 -5.09 -33.77
C SER A 210 16.94 -6.19 -33.50
N GLU A 211 17.02 -7.27 -34.27
CA GLU A 211 16.13 -8.43 -34.10
C GLU A 211 16.34 -9.13 -32.76
N VAL A 212 17.59 -9.20 -32.30
CA VAL A 212 17.95 -9.81 -31.00
C VAL A 212 17.27 -9.08 -29.84
N LEU A 213 17.29 -7.74 -29.80
CA LEU A 213 16.62 -6.98 -28.74
C LEU A 213 15.10 -7.16 -28.79
N ASN A 214 14.52 -7.24 -29.99
CA ASN A 214 13.09 -7.51 -30.13
C ASN A 214 12.73 -8.93 -29.67
N HIS A 215 13.60 -9.92 -29.91
CA HIS A 215 13.40 -11.30 -29.44
C HIS A 215 13.49 -11.38 -27.91
N ILE A 216 14.53 -10.78 -27.32
CA ILE A 216 14.69 -10.70 -25.86
C ILE A 216 13.47 -10.03 -25.22
N ARG A 217 13.03 -8.90 -25.80
CA ARG A 217 11.85 -8.18 -25.35
C ARG A 217 10.59 -9.05 -25.39
N THR A 218 10.35 -9.74 -26.50
CA THR A 218 9.17 -10.62 -26.64
C THR A 218 9.22 -11.79 -25.66
N SER A 219 10.39 -12.38 -25.44
CA SER A 219 10.59 -13.43 -24.42
C SER A 219 10.34 -12.92 -23.00
N LEU A 220 10.77 -11.70 -22.67
CA LEU A 220 10.50 -11.07 -21.36
C LEU A 220 9.00 -10.83 -21.16
N PHE A 221 8.28 -10.31 -22.17
CA PHE A 221 6.86 -10.04 -22.04
C PHE A 221 5.97 -11.28 -22.07
N ARG A 222 6.43 -12.39 -22.66
CA ARG A 222 5.76 -13.69 -22.57
C ARG A 222 5.91 -14.33 -21.19
N ASN A 223 6.95 -13.95 -20.46
CA ASN A 223 7.21 -14.48 -19.13
C ASN A 223 6.54 -13.61 -18.06
N ASN A 224 5.62 -14.20 -17.31
CA ASN A 224 4.94 -13.51 -16.21
C ASN A 224 5.81 -13.32 -14.95
N THR A 225 7.00 -13.92 -14.86
CA THR A 225 7.89 -13.75 -13.69
C THR A 225 8.55 -12.39 -13.65
N TYR A 226 8.77 -11.75 -14.81
CA TYR A 226 9.37 -10.43 -14.88
C TYR A 226 8.30 -9.35 -14.89
N LEU A 227 8.32 -8.48 -13.89
CA LEU A 227 7.46 -7.29 -13.92
C LEU A 227 7.92 -6.34 -15.04
N ALA A 228 6.97 -5.58 -15.60
CA ALA A 228 7.27 -4.64 -16.68
C ALA A 228 8.37 -3.61 -16.32
N ARG A 229 8.49 -3.25 -15.04
CA ARG A 229 9.56 -2.37 -14.54
C ARG A 229 10.92 -3.04 -14.62
N ASP A 230 11.01 -4.29 -14.20
CA ASP A 230 12.26 -5.05 -14.14
C ASP A 230 12.71 -5.43 -15.54
N GLY A 231 11.78 -5.83 -16.41
CA GLY A 231 12.04 -6.02 -17.84
C GLY A 231 12.60 -4.76 -18.50
N ALA A 232 12.10 -3.58 -18.15
CA ALA A 232 12.65 -2.31 -18.66
C ALA A 232 14.06 -1.99 -18.13
N VAL A 233 14.34 -2.32 -16.86
CA VAL A 233 15.69 -2.16 -16.28
C VAL A 233 16.67 -3.11 -16.96
N PHE A 234 16.27 -4.37 -17.16
CA PHE A 234 17.07 -5.36 -17.86
C PHE A 234 17.36 -4.93 -19.31
N MET A 235 16.34 -4.53 -20.07
CA MET A 235 16.53 -4.08 -21.45
C MET A 235 17.47 -2.88 -21.56
N ARG A 236 17.36 -1.91 -20.64
CA ARG A 236 18.31 -0.79 -20.58
C ARG A 236 19.74 -1.26 -20.37
N LYS A 237 19.95 -2.21 -19.47
CA LYS A 237 21.30 -2.73 -19.21
C LYS A 237 21.89 -3.47 -20.42
N VAL A 238 21.07 -4.23 -21.14
CA VAL A 238 21.48 -4.91 -22.37
C VAL A 238 21.81 -3.90 -23.46
N GLU A 239 20.99 -2.86 -23.62
CA GLU A 239 21.25 -1.74 -24.55
C GLU A 239 22.57 -1.03 -24.21
N ASP A 240 22.83 -0.77 -22.93
CA ASP A 240 24.08 -0.15 -22.46
C ASP A 240 25.31 -1.01 -22.80
N MET A 241 25.22 -2.34 -22.65
CA MET A 241 26.31 -3.26 -23.00
C MET A 241 26.56 -3.32 -24.51
N LEU A 242 25.50 -3.31 -25.31
CA LEU A 242 25.59 -3.29 -26.78
C LEU A 242 26.14 -1.95 -27.29
N ALA A 243 25.75 -0.84 -26.66
CA ALA A 243 26.26 0.49 -27.00
C ALA A 243 27.75 0.65 -26.63
N GLY A 244 28.18 0.11 -25.49
CA GLY A 244 29.58 0.11 -25.06
C GLY A 244 30.49 -0.82 -25.86
N SER A 245 29.93 -1.80 -26.57
CA SER A 245 30.66 -2.75 -27.43
C SER A 245 30.91 -2.22 -28.85
N LYS A 246 30.32 -1.07 -29.24
CA LYS A 246 30.69 -0.44 -30.51
C LYS A 246 32.18 -0.09 -30.45
N PRO A 247 33.03 -0.62 -31.35
CA PRO A 247 34.41 -0.17 -31.40
C PRO A 247 34.38 1.35 -31.61
N ALA A 248 35.25 2.07 -30.89
CA ALA A 248 35.49 3.48 -31.12
C ALA A 248 35.95 3.67 -32.57
N GLY A 249 35.01 3.75 -33.50
CA GLY A 249 35.25 3.97 -34.90
C GLY A 249 35.93 5.31 -35.04
N ASN A 250 37.22 5.26 -35.40
CA ASN A 250 38.03 6.30 -35.98
C ASN A 250 37.62 7.72 -35.59
N LYS A 251 38.22 8.21 -34.51
CA LYS A 251 38.46 9.65 -34.38
C LYS A 251 39.18 10.08 -35.66
N SER A 252 38.46 10.83 -36.49
CA SER A 252 38.99 11.50 -37.66
C SER A 252 40.30 12.22 -37.29
N ALA A 253 41.32 11.97 -38.10
CA ALA A 253 42.64 12.57 -37.95
C ALA A 253 42.54 14.11 -37.88
N PRO A 254 43.33 14.79 -37.05
CA PRO A 254 43.30 16.24 -36.96
C PRO A 254 43.80 16.85 -38.28
N LYS A 255 42.94 17.67 -38.88
CA LYS A 255 43.24 18.48 -40.06
C LYS A 255 44.39 19.44 -39.70
N LYS A 256 45.59 19.22 -40.24
CA LYS A 256 46.74 20.12 -40.10
C LYS A 256 46.35 21.51 -40.62
N GLN A 257 46.38 22.51 -39.73
CA GLN A 257 46.39 23.92 -40.07
C GLN A 257 47.83 24.38 -40.33
N GLY A 258 48.04 25.17 -41.38
CA GLY A 258 49.30 25.87 -41.73
C GLY A 258 49.38 26.05 -43.26
N LYS A 259 49.57 27.22 -43.87
CA LYS A 259 50.03 28.56 -43.45
C LYS A 259 49.35 29.62 -44.35
N PRO A 260 49.23 30.90 -43.93
CA PRO A 260 48.90 32.00 -44.84
C PRO A 260 50.13 32.43 -45.66
N ALA A 261 50.00 32.50 -46.99
CA ALA A 261 51.01 33.05 -47.88
C ALA A 261 50.75 34.53 -48.16
N ALA A 262 51.69 35.33 -47.68
CA ALA A 262 52.16 36.64 -48.10
C ALA A 262 51.37 37.45 -49.16
N ILE A 263 51.03 38.66 -48.71
CA ILE A 263 50.83 39.90 -49.46
C ILE A 263 51.98 40.12 -50.46
N LYS A 264 51.66 40.44 -51.72
CA LYS A 264 52.54 41.20 -52.61
C LYS A 264 51.81 42.44 -53.11
N LYS A 265 52.57 43.53 -53.09
CA LYS A 265 52.28 44.89 -53.56
C LYS A 265 51.91 44.93 -55.03
#